data_AF-A0A3D1EQB8-F1
#
_entry.id   AF-A0A3D1EQB8-F1
#
_cell.length_a   1.000
_cell.length_b   1.000
_cell.length_c   1.000
_cell.angle_alpha   90.00
_cell.angle_beta   90.00
_cell.angle_gamma   90.00
#
_symmetry.space_group_name_H-M   'P 1'
#
loop_
_entity.id
_entity.type
_entity.pdbx_description
1 polymer ?
#
loop_
_entity_poly.entity_id
_entity_poly.type
_entity_poly.pdbx_seq_one_letter_code
_entity_poly.pdbx_strand_id
1 'polypeptide(L)' 'VAPACQHSVLERTLHLEDLYDADEIFLTGTAAEVIGVSKIGDRIIGNGKVGPISQKFTKTFREMVAQGAPED' A
#
# COMPACT_ATOMS: atom_id res chain seq x y z
N VAL A 1 6.18 7.81 3.14
CA VAL A 1 6.45 6.35 3.28
C VAL A 1 7.33 5.83 2.14
N ALA A 2 6.89 5.84 0.88
CA ALA A 2 7.67 5.25 -0.23
C ALA A 2 9.13 5.74 -0.35
N PRO A 3 9.46 7.05 -0.26
CA PRO A 3 10.85 7.49 -0.25
C PRO A 3 11.66 7.00 0.95
N ALA A 4 11.05 6.97 2.13
CA ALA A 4 11.68 6.43 3.35
C ALA A 4 11.95 4.91 3.22
N CYS A 5 11.15 4.21 2.42
CA CYS A 5 11.34 2.80 2.10
C CYS A 5 12.21 2.55 0.85
N GLN A 6 12.81 3.59 0.25
CA GLN A 6 13.66 3.54 -0.96
C GLN A 6 12.94 3.05 -2.23
N HIS A 7 11.68 3.42 -2.40
CA HIS A 7 10.94 3.17 -3.64
C HIS A 7 10.73 4.46 -4.45
N SER A 8 10.97 4.37 -5.77
CA SER A 8 10.61 5.42 -6.72
C SER A 8 9.10 5.55 -6.85
N VAL A 9 8.62 6.77 -7.09
CA VAL A 9 7.20 7.07 -7.28
C VAL A 9 7.00 7.65 -8.68
N LEU A 10 5.97 7.15 -9.37
CA LEU A 10 5.51 7.68 -10.65
C LEU A 10 4.01 7.93 -10.52
N GLU A 11 3.59 9.17 -10.79
CA GLU A 11 2.18 9.53 -10.90
C GLU A 11 1.74 9.44 -12.36
N ARG A 12 0.70 8.66 -12.61
CA ARG A 12 0.08 8.53 -13.93
C ARG A 12 -1.37 8.13 -13.79
N THR A 13 -2.17 8.36 -14.83
CA THR A 13 -3.47 7.71 -14.96
C THR A 13 -3.28 6.21 -15.07
N LEU A 14 -4.03 5.46 -14.26
CA LEU A 14 -4.07 3.99 -14.30
C LEU A 14 -5.46 3.56 -14.75
N HIS A 15 -5.51 2.54 -15.60
CA HIS A 15 -6.73 1.85 -15.96
C HIS A 15 -6.90 0.60 -15.08
N LEU A 16 -8.08 -0.02 -15.13
CA LEU A 16 -8.37 -1.18 -14.28
C LEU A 16 -7.51 -2.39 -14.69
N GLU A 17 -7.13 -2.47 -15.95
CA GLU A 17 -6.24 -3.49 -16.50
C GLU A 17 -4.83 -3.37 -15.90
N ASP A 18 -4.29 -2.15 -15.72
CA ASP A 18 -3.00 -1.93 -15.04
C ASP A 18 -3.02 -2.49 -13.60
N LEU A 19 -4.18 -2.41 -12.93
CA LEU A 19 -4.34 -2.91 -11.58
C LEU A 19 -4.39 -4.44 -11.55
N TYR A 20 -5.11 -5.07 -12.50
CA TYR A 20 -5.21 -6.52 -12.55
C TYR A 20 -3.86 -7.20 -12.81
N ASP A 21 -2.96 -6.53 -13.51
CA ASP A 21 -1.61 -7.02 -13.81
C ASP A 21 -0.55 -6.58 -12.77
N ALA A 22 -0.93 -5.83 -11.73
CA ALA A 22 0.00 -5.37 -10.70
C ALA A 22 0.46 -6.50 -9.77
N ASP A 23 1.75 -6.49 -9.41
CA ASP A 23 2.32 -7.40 -8.40
C ASP A 23 1.70 -7.18 -7.01
N GLU A 24 1.47 -5.92 -6.66
CA GLU A 24 0.86 -5.48 -5.41
C GLU A 24 0.00 -4.23 -5.62
N ILE A 25 -1.10 -4.15 -4.87
CA ILE A 25 -1.91 -2.94 -4.74
C ILE A 25 -2.10 -2.65 -3.26
N PHE A 26 -2.12 -1.38 -2.90
CA PHE A 26 -2.55 -0.93 -1.59
C PHE A 26 -3.41 0.33 -1.71
N LEU A 27 -4.23 0.55 -0.69
CA LEU A 27 -5.03 1.76 -0.53
C LEU A 27 -4.52 2.52 0.69
N THR A 28 -4.74 3.83 0.67
CA THR A 28 -4.43 4.69 1.81
C THR A 28 -5.64 5.51 2.22
N GLY A 29 -5.78 5.79 3.51
CA GLY A 29 -6.79 6.70 4.04
C GLY A 29 -6.60 6.92 5.53
N THR A 30 -7.18 7.97 6.10
CA THR A 30 -6.96 8.29 7.52
C THR A 30 -7.33 7.15 8.46
N ALA A 31 -8.47 6.49 8.25
CA ALA A 31 -8.91 5.35 9.07
C ALA A 31 -8.28 4.01 8.61
N ALA A 32 -7.97 3.89 7.33
CA ALA A 32 -7.42 2.67 6.73
C ALA A 32 -5.90 2.56 6.93
N GLU A 33 -5.22 3.68 7.17
CA GLU A 33 -3.77 3.83 7.11
C GLU A 33 -3.23 3.43 5.74
N VAL A 34 -2.57 2.26 5.66
CA VAL A 34 -2.09 1.58 4.45
C VAL A 34 -2.62 0.15 4.50
N ILE A 35 -3.50 -0.21 3.56
CA ILE A 35 -4.10 -1.56 3.46
C ILE A 35 -3.71 -2.18 2.13
N GLY A 36 -3.05 -3.34 2.18
CA GLY A 36 -2.80 -4.14 0.98
C GLY A 36 -4.05 -4.81 0.45
N VAL A 37 -4.20 -4.82 -0.87
CA VAL A 37 -5.32 -5.42 -1.60
C VAL A 37 -4.87 -6.75 -2.20
N SER A 38 -5.53 -7.84 -1.80
CA SER A 38 -5.28 -9.18 -2.35
C SER A 38 -6.23 -9.57 -3.49
N LYS A 39 -7.34 -8.85 -3.65
CA LYS A 39 -8.40 -9.18 -4.61
C LYS A 39 -9.21 -7.94 -5.00
N ILE A 40 -9.55 -7.83 -6.29
CA ILE A 40 -10.53 -6.86 -6.82
C ILE A 40 -11.70 -7.64 -7.42
N GLY A 41 -12.87 -7.59 -6.77
CA GLY A 41 -14.01 -8.42 -7.14
C GLY A 41 -13.67 -9.91 -7.03
N ASP A 42 -13.71 -10.63 -8.15
CA ASP A 42 -13.33 -12.05 -8.23
C ASP A 42 -11.90 -12.29 -8.73
N ARG A 43 -11.15 -11.22 -9.02
CA ARG A 43 -9.77 -11.31 -9.52
C ARG A 43 -8.76 -11.20 -8.39
N ILE A 44 -7.96 -12.25 -8.23
CA ILE A 44 -6.81 -12.28 -7.32
C ILE A 44 -5.72 -11.36 -7.87
N ILE A 45 -5.13 -10.54 -6.99
CA ILE A 45 -3.97 -9.68 -7.30
C ILE A 45 -2.71 -10.39 -6.82
N GLY A 46 -1.68 -10.46 -7.68
CA GLY A 46 -0.46 -11.21 -7.42
C GLY A 46 -0.75 -12.66 -7.01
N ASN A 47 -0.41 -13.01 -5.77
CA ASN A 47 -0.62 -14.36 -5.21
C ASN A 47 -1.82 -14.45 -4.23
N GLY A 48 -2.67 -13.43 -4.17
CA GLY A 48 -3.83 -13.39 -3.27
C GLY A 48 -3.50 -13.12 -1.82
N LYS A 49 -2.28 -12.66 -1.52
CA LYS A 49 -1.86 -12.20 -0.20
C LYS A 49 -1.33 -10.77 -0.29
N VAL A 50 -1.30 -10.08 0.85
CA VAL A 50 -0.65 -8.78 0.93
C VAL A 50 0.84 -8.96 0.69
N GLY A 51 1.39 -8.26 -0.32
CA GLY A 51 2.79 -8.40 -0.69
C GLY A 51 3.77 -7.65 0.24
N PRO A 52 5.08 -7.93 0.09
CA PRO A 52 6.12 -7.40 0.97
C PRO A 52 6.25 -5.87 0.96
N ILE A 53 6.01 -5.20 -0.18
CA ILE A 53 6.13 -3.72 -0.25
C ILE A 53 5.00 -3.08 0.55
N SER A 54 3.78 -3.57 0.37
CA SER A 54 2.61 -3.11 1.10
C SER A 54 2.77 -3.32 2.62
N GLN A 55 3.26 -4.49 3.05
CA GLN A 55 3.57 -4.76 4.46
C GLN A 55 4.64 -3.80 5.01
N LYS A 56 5.71 -3.56 4.24
CA LYS A 56 6.76 -2.61 4.62
C LYS A 56 6.19 -1.21 4.78
N PHE A 57 5.32 -0.77 3.88
CA PHE A 57 4.70 0.56 3.94
C PHE A 57 3.77 0.70 5.14
N THR A 58 2.94 -0.31 5.43
CA THR A 58 2.09 -0.32 6.63
C THR A 58 2.94 -0.20 7.90
N LYS A 59 4.01 -0.99 8.02
CA LYS A 59 4.91 -0.94 9.18
C LYS A 59 5.57 0.43 9.32
N THR A 60 6.19 0.94 8.26
CA THR A 60 6.88 2.24 8.29
C THR A 60 5.92 3.38 8.57
N PHE A 61 4.70 3.36 8.01
CA PHE A 61 3.68 4.37 8.33
C PHE A 61 3.37 4.38 9.84
N ARG A 62 3.11 3.21 10.43
CA ARG A 62 2.80 3.07 11.87
C ARG A 62 3.94 3.56 12.76
N GLU A 63 5.18 3.24 12.41
CA GLU A 63 6.35 3.72 13.13
C GLU A 63 6.48 5.24 13.07
N MET A 64 6.20 5.85 11.92
CA MET A 64 6.26 7.31 11.74
C MET A 64 5.18 8.03 12.56
N VAL A 65 3.95 7.54 12.56
CA VAL A 65 2.85 8.18 13.30
C VAL A 65 2.99 8.01 14.82
N ALA A 66 3.49 6.85 15.28
CA ALA A 66 3.76 6.62 16.70
C ALA A 66 4.86 7.54 17.28
N GLN A 67 5.74 8.07 16.44
CA GLN A 67 6.80 9.01 16.84
C GLN A 67 6.37 10.48 16.72
N GLY A 68 5.37 10.78 15.89
CA GLY A 68 4.96 12.14 15.54
C GLY A 68 3.61 12.59 16.11
N ALA A 69 2.83 11.69 16.69
CA ALA A 69 1.55 11.99 17.32
C ALA A 69 1.59 11.50 18.78
N PRO A 70 1.92 12.36 19.76
CA PRO A 70 1.64 12.06 21.15
C PRO A 70 0.13 11.77 21.26
N GLU A 71 -0.23 10.60 21.76
CA GLU A 71 -1.59 10.32 22.21
C GLU A 71 -1.80 11.02 23.57
N ASP A 72 -1.83 12.36 23.55
CA ASP A 72 -2.32 13.19 24.66
C ASP A 72 -3.61 13.90 24.24
#